data_AF-A0A7J4ES44-F1
#
_entry.id   AF-A0A7J4ES44-F1
#
_cell.length_a   1.000
_cell.length_b   1.000
_cell.length_c   1.000
_cell.angle_alpha   90.00
_cell.angle_beta   90.00
_cell.angle_gamma   90.00
#
_symmetry.space_group_name_H-M   'P 1'
#
loop_
_entity.id
_entity.type
_entity.pdbx_description
1 polymer ?
#
loop_
_entity_poly.entity_id
_entity_poly.type
_entity_poly.pdbx_seq_one_letter_code
_entity_poly.pdbx_strand_id
1 'polypeptide(L)'
;MYINTYLDRIGDLINLCMEFVKTREGFEKIEDLSEKLRDPDLIEDMFVNDLKKIKSKLDDKKITEKNAIDSFNKLRVYVLTQLEKHYELINELLTDTEKKVDVKFTKYKGEFPERLREDIMRHIDNFEREIKT
;
A
#
# COMPACT_ATOMS: atom_id res chain seq x y z
N MET A 1 -7.63 -0.04 16.23
CA MET A 1 -8.06 -0.21 14.82
C MET A 1 -6.86 0.14 13.97
N TYR A 2 -6.57 -0.61 12.91
CA TYR A 2 -5.44 -0.33 12.02
C TYR A 2 -5.98 -0.35 10.59
N ILE A 3 -5.67 0.67 9.80
CA ILE A 3 -6.09 0.80 8.41
C ILE A 3 -4.80 0.97 7.60
N ASN A 4 -4.56 0.06 6.67
CA ASN A 4 -3.45 0.14 5.72
C ASN A 4 -3.89 -0.53 4.42
N THR A 5 -4.53 0.27 3.57
CA THR A 5 -5.07 -0.14 2.28
C THR A 5 -3.97 -0.71 1.38
N TYR A 6 -2.76 -0.14 1.40
CA TYR A 6 -1.65 -0.64 0.60
C TYR A 6 -1.28 -2.09 0.98
N LEU A 7 -1.18 -2.37 2.28
CA LEU A 7 -0.93 -3.72 2.80
C LEU A 7 -2.06 -4.70 2.44
N ASP A 8 -3.32 -4.28 2.59
CA ASP A 8 -4.48 -5.12 2.24
C ASP A 8 -4.46 -5.48 0.75
N ARG A 9 -4.13 -4.52 -0.12
CA ARG A 9 -4.02 -4.72 -1.58
C ARG A 9 -2.85 -5.61 -1.99
N ILE A 10 -1.74 -5.60 -1.25
CA ILE A 10 -0.66 -6.58 -1.45
C ILE A 10 -1.18 -7.99 -1.16
N GLY A 11 -1.99 -8.16 -0.12
CA GLY A 11 -2.67 -9.43 0.16
C GLY A 11 -3.56 -9.89 -0.99
N ASP A 12 -4.37 -8.97 -1.56
CA ASP A 12 -5.19 -9.24 -2.74
C ASP A 12 -4.33 -9.72 -3.93
N LEU A 13 -3.20 -9.06 -4.18
CA LEU A 13 -2.29 -9.43 -5.26
C LEU A 13 -1.70 -10.83 -5.07
N ILE A 14 -1.25 -11.16 -3.85
CA ILE A 14 -0.72 -12.49 -3.52
C ILE A 14 -1.77 -13.57 -3.83
N ASN A 15 -3.02 -13.35 -3.41
CA ASN A 15 -4.11 -14.28 -3.66
C ASN A 15 -4.40 -14.43 -5.16
N LEU A 16 -4.41 -13.33 -5.92
CA LEU A 16 -4.60 -13.37 -7.38
C LEU A 16 -3.50 -14.18 -8.07
N CYS A 17 -2.24 -13.96 -7.69
CA CYS A 17 -1.08 -14.70 -8.21
C CYS A 17 -1.13 -16.20 -7.86
N MET A 18 -1.76 -16.59 -6.75
CA MET A 18 -1.93 -17.98 -6.35
C MET A 18 -3.10 -18.67 -7.06
N GLU A 19 -4.25 -18.00 -7.15
CA GLU A 19 -5.51 -18.63 -7.54
C GLU A 19 -5.83 -18.53 -9.05
N PHE A 20 -5.50 -17.41 -9.69
CA PHE A 20 -6.07 -17.05 -11.00
C PHE A 20 -5.05 -16.88 -12.12
N VAL A 21 -3.77 -17.11 -11.83
CA VAL A 21 -2.65 -16.82 -12.74
C VAL A 21 -2.77 -17.45 -14.14
N LYS A 22 -3.49 -18.57 -14.26
CA LYS A 22 -3.68 -19.30 -15.54
C LYS A 22 -4.89 -18.87 -16.35
N THR A 23 -5.64 -17.88 -15.88
CA THR A 23 -6.81 -17.34 -16.59
C THR A 23 -6.46 -15.98 -17.18
N ARG A 24 -6.98 -15.68 -18.38
CA ARG A 24 -6.77 -14.36 -19.01
C ARG A 24 -7.29 -13.22 -18.12
N GLU A 25 -8.46 -13.41 -17.51
CA GLU A 25 -9.04 -12.43 -16.57
C GLU A 25 -8.17 -12.25 -15.32
N GLY A 26 -7.59 -13.33 -14.79
CA GLY A 26 -6.66 -13.26 -13.67
C GLY A 26 -5.39 -12.48 -14.02
N PHE A 27 -4.85 -12.69 -15.22
CA PHE A 27 -3.68 -11.95 -15.70
C PHE A 27 -3.95 -10.44 -15.77
N GLU A 28 -5.06 -10.03 -16.37
CA GLU A 28 -5.45 -8.61 -16.48
C GLU A 28 -5.62 -7.96 -15.09
N LYS A 29 -6.17 -8.69 -14.12
CA LYS A 29 -6.30 -8.22 -12.72
C LYS A 29 -4.97 -8.09 -12.00
N ILE A 30 -4.06 -9.06 -12.20
CA ILE A 30 -2.70 -9.01 -11.63
C ILE A 30 -1.94 -7.80 -12.20
N GLU A 31 -2.02 -7.60 -13.52
CA GLU A 31 -1.37 -6.47 -14.18
C GLU A 31 -1.88 -5.12 -13.64
N ASP A 32 -3.20 -4.89 -13.66
CA ASP A 32 -3.83 -3.66 -13.18
C ASP A 32 -3.51 -3.39 -11.70
N LEU A 33 -3.67 -4.39 -10.83
CA LEU A 33 -3.41 -4.21 -9.40
C LEU A 33 -1.94 -3.94 -9.13
N SER A 34 -1.04 -4.67 -9.79
CA SER A 34 0.40 -4.49 -9.59
C SER A 34 0.93 -3.16 -10.15
N GLU A 35 0.32 -2.61 -11.22
CA GLU A 35 0.64 -1.26 -11.70
C GLU A 35 0.30 -0.23 -10.61
N LYS A 36 -0.90 -0.32 -10.02
CA LYS A 36 -1.34 0.57 -8.93
C LYS A 36 -0.49 0.46 -7.67
N LEU A 37 0.00 -0.73 -7.35
CA LEU A 37 0.83 -0.98 -6.17
C LEU A 37 2.32 -0.63 -6.38
N ARG A 38 2.68 -0.16 -7.57
CA ARG A 38 4.05 0.30 -7.88
C ARG A 38 4.10 1.74 -8.36
N ASP A 39 2.96 2.36 -8.61
CA ASP A 39 2.84 3.78 -8.89
C ASP A 39 3.02 4.59 -7.59
N PRO A 40 4.07 5.42 -7.46
CA PRO A 40 4.35 6.16 -6.23
C PRO A 40 3.22 7.09 -5.82
N ASP A 41 2.57 7.76 -6.77
CA ASP A 41 1.51 8.73 -6.51
C ASP A 41 0.27 8.00 -5.98
N LEU A 42 -0.05 6.84 -6.57
CA LEU A 42 -1.17 6.03 -6.10
C LEU A 42 -0.90 5.39 -4.73
N ILE A 43 0.33 4.98 -4.45
CA ILE A 43 0.72 4.49 -3.13
C ILE A 43 0.55 5.60 -2.10
N GLU A 44 1.08 6.80 -2.36
CA GLU A 44 0.93 7.96 -1.48
C GLU A 44 -0.55 8.27 -1.21
N ASP A 45 -1.38 8.29 -2.26
CA ASP A 45 -2.82 8.50 -2.15
C ASP A 45 -3.52 7.46 -1.27
N MET A 46 -3.10 6.19 -1.30
CA MET A 46 -3.65 5.16 -0.41
C MET A 46 -3.38 5.51 1.05
N PHE A 47 -2.16 5.92 1.40
CA PHE A 47 -1.80 6.33 2.75
C PHE A 47 -2.56 7.60 3.18
N VAL A 48 -2.61 8.62 2.32
CA VAL A 48 -3.35 9.86 2.60
C VAL A 48 -4.83 9.58 2.84
N ASN A 49 -5.44 8.70 2.05
CA ASN A 49 -6.84 8.32 2.24
C ASN A 49 -7.06 7.54 3.54
N ASP A 50 -6.10 6.71 3.97
CA ASP A 50 -6.18 6.02 5.24
C ASP A 50 -6.06 6.97 6.43
N LEU A 51 -5.17 7.97 6.35
CA LEU A 51 -5.08 9.03 7.34
C LEU A 51 -6.40 9.83 7.44
N LYS A 52 -6.99 10.21 6.31
CA LYS A 52 -8.31 10.87 6.25
C LYS A 52 -9.42 10.00 6.86
N LYS A 53 -9.43 8.69 6.60
CA LYS A 53 -10.41 7.76 7.19
C LYS A 53 -10.23 7.65 8.72
N ILE A 54 -9.01 7.59 9.21
CA ILE A 54 -8.72 7.58 10.65
C ILE A 54 -9.23 8.88 11.28
N LYS A 55 -8.90 10.03 10.69
CA LYS A 55 -9.36 11.34 11.16
C LYS A 55 -10.88 11.45 11.16
N SER A 56 -11.54 11.08 10.06
CA SER A 56 -13.01 11.09 9.98
C SER A 56 -13.66 10.23 11.07
N LYS A 57 -13.09 9.06 11.39
CA LYS A 57 -13.57 8.23 12.50
C LYS A 57 -13.36 8.87 13.87
N LEU A 58 -12.30 9.65 14.05
CA LEU A 58 -12.08 10.44 15.26
C LEU A 58 -13.09 11.58 15.39
N ASP A 59 -13.29 12.34 14.31
CA ASP A 59 -14.24 13.46 14.24
C ASP A 59 -15.68 12.97 14.52
N ASP A 60 -16.04 11.79 14.01
CA ASP A 60 -17.30 11.09 14.28
C ASP A 60 -17.40 10.47 15.70
N LYS A 61 -16.37 10.61 16.54
CA LYS A 61 -16.25 9.99 17.88
C LYS A 61 -16.36 8.46 17.88
N LYS A 62 -16.08 7.81 16.74
CA LYS A 62 -16.05 6.33 16.61
C LYS A 62 -14.77 5.72 17.18
N ILE A 63 -13.72 6.52 17.32
CA ILE A 63 -12.47 6.16 17.98
C ILE A 63 -12.02 7.31 18.89
N THR A 64 -11.14 7.00 19.85
CA THR A 64 -10.49 8.01 20.71
C THR A 64 -9.25 8.58 20.04
N GLU A 65 -8.79 9.75 20.50
CA GLU A 65 -7.52 10.36 20.07
C GLU A 65 -6.34 9.39 20.25
N LYS A 66 -6.27 8.73 21.40
CA LYS A 66 -5.28 7.67 21.69
C LYS A 66 -5.26 6.58 20.61
N ASN A 67 -6.44 6.14 20.16
CA ASN A 67 -6.56 5.12 19.12
C ASN A 67 -6.13 5.65 17.74
N ALA A 68 -6.38 6.93 17.44
CA ALA A 68 -5.92 7.57 16.21
C ALA A 68 -4.39 7.69 16.19
N ILE A 69 -3.78 8.18 17.28
CA ILE A 69 -2.32 8.27 17.44
C ILE A 69 -1.65 6.89 17.32
N ASP A 70 -2.20 5.86 17.98
CA ASP A 70 -1.71 4.48 17.85
C ASP A 70 -1.76 4.00 16.38
N SER A 71 -2.80 4.37 15.64
CA SER A 71 -2.92 4.04 14.21
C SER A 71 -1.85 4.74 13.36
N PHE A 72 -1.60 6.03 13.60
CA PHE A 72 -0.55 6.80 12.93
C PHE A 72 0.85 6.23 13.24
N ASN A 73 1.11 5.85 14.49
CA ASN A 73 2.38 5.23 14.87
C ASN A 73 2.61 3.88 14.17
N LYS A 74 1.57 3.05 14.05
CA LYS A 74 1.67 1.80 13.29
C LYS A 74 1.95 2.04 11.80
N LEU A 75 1.31 3.05 11.21
CA LEU A 75 1.58 3.47 9.83
C LEU A 75 3.03 3.95 9.66
N ARG A 76 3.57 4.76 10.59
CA ARG A 76 4.99 5.14 10.55
C ARG A 76 5.92 3.94 10.58
N VAL A 77 5.69 3.03 11.53
CA VAL A 77 6.52 1.82 11.65
C VAL A 77 6.46 1.01 10.35
N TYR A 78 5.27 0.87 9.75
CA TYR A 78 5.13 0.19 8.46
C TYR A 78 5.93 0.90 7.35
N VAL A 79 5.78 2.22 7.21
CA VAL A 79 6.47 3.02 6.19
C VAL A 79 7.99 2.94 6.32
N LEU A 80 8.50 2.97 7.56
CA LEU A 80 9.94 2.90 7.85
C LEU A 80 10.54 1.51 7.66
N THR A 81 9.77 0.43 7.89
CA THR A 81 10.35 -0.92 8.01
C THR A 81 9.88 -1.92 6.97
N GLN A 82 8.72 -1.69 6.33
CA GLN A 82 8.07 -2.66 5.46
C GLN A 82 7.75 -2.14 4.05
N LEU A 83 7.51 -0.84 3.88
CA LEU A 83 7.03 -0.29 2.60
C LEU A 83 7.92 -0.66 1.40
N GLU A 84 9.23 -0.46 1.53
CA GLU A 84 10.22 -0.81 0.51
C GLU A 84 10.26 -2.32 0.26
N LYS A 85 10.35 -3.12 1.33
CA LYS A 85 10.36 -4.59 1.22
C LYS A 85 9.12 -5.15 0.52
N HIS A 86 7.95 -4.57 0.79
CA HIS A 86 6.72 -5.00 0.16
C HIS A 86 6.61 -4.52 -1.28
N TYR A 87 7.18 -3.36 -1.62
CA TYR A 87 7.33 -2.92 -3.00
C TYR A 87 8.24 -3.88 -3.79
N GLU A 88 9.37 -4.29 -3.21
CA GLU A 88 10.27 -5.30 -3.79
C GLU A 88 9.58 -6.66 -3.93
N LEU A 89 8.84 -7.09 -2.90
CA LEU A 89 8.05 -8.33 -2.94
C LEU A 89 7.07 -8.35 -4.13
N ILE A 90 6.42 -7.23 -4.45
CA ILE A 90 5.53 -7.16 -5.62
C ILE A 90 6.32 -7.43 -6.91
N ASN A 91 7.51 -6.85 -7.06
CA ASN A 91 8.37 -7.09 -8.22
C ASN A 91 8.82 -8.57 -8.31
N GLU A 92 9.12 -9.20 -7.18
CA GLU A 92 9.45 -10.62 -7.11
C GLU A 92 8.26 -11.50 -7.49
N LEU A 93 7.08 -11.24 -6.92
CA LEU A 93 5.84 -11.97 -7.21
C LEU A 93 5.47 -11.93 -8.68
N LEU A 94 5.61 -10.77 -9.32
CA LEU A 94 5.39 -10.63 -10.76
C LEU A 94 6.42 -11.44 -11.54
N THR A 95 7.71 -11.36 -11.19
CA THR A 95 8.76 -12.12 -11.88
C THR A 95 8.54 -13.63 -11.79
N ASP A 96 8.10 -14.13 -10.65
CA ASP A 96 7.78 -15.54 -10.47
C ASP A 96 6.50 -15.95 -11.21
N THR A 97 5.53 -15.03 -11.27
CA THR A 97 4.31 -15.22 -12.04
C THR A 97 4.62 -15.31 -13.53
N GLU A 98 5.40 -14.38 -14.09
CA GLU A 98 5.83 -14.37 -15.49
C GLU A 98 6.47 -15.69 -15.90
N LYS A 99 7.39 -16.20 -15.06
CA LYS A 99 8.06 -17.50 -15.30
C LYS A 99 7.09 -18.67 -15.30
N LYS A 100 6.06 -18.64 -14.44
CA LYS A 100 5.09 -19.75 -14.30
C LYS A 100 4.11 -19.82 -15.46
N VAL A 101 3.78 -18.70 -16.09
CA VAL A 101 2.78 -18.63 -17.17
C VAL A 101 3.33 -18.29 -18.55
N ASP A 102 4.64 -18.08 -18.66
CA ASP A 102 5.34 -17.73 -19.90
C ASP A 102 4.76 -16.47 -20.59
N VAL A 103 4.44 -15.47 -19.77
CA VAL A 103 3.95 -14.14 -20.18
C VAL A 103 4.77 -13.07 -19.47
N LYS A 104 4.99 -11.91 -20.11
CA LYS A 104 5.66 -10.76 -19.49
C LYS A 104 4.65 -9.68 -19.13
N PHE A 105 4.76 -9.13 -17.93
CA PHE A 105 4.11 -7.87 -17.59
C PHE A 105 4.92 -6.75 -18.21
N THR A 106 4.33 -6.06 -19.19
CA THR A 106 5.04 -5.09 -20.02
C THR A 106 5.36 -3.78 -19.31
N LYS A 107 4.75 -3.52 -18.14
CA LYS A 107 4.90 -2.26 -17.41
C LYS A 107 5.67 -2.44 -16.11
N TYR A 108 6.86 -1.85 -16.16
CA TYR A 108 7.78 -1.53 -15.06
C TYR A 108 8.36 -2.72 -14.28
N LYS A 109 9.66 -2.66 -14.03
CA LYS A 109 10.35 -3.29 -12.89
C LYS A 109 11.23 -2.17 -12.36
N GLY A 110 10.64 -1.33 -11.53
CA GLY A 110 11.30 -0.13 -11.00
C GLY A 110 11.89 -0.40 -9.63
N GLU A 111 12.90 0.36 -9.28
CA GLU A 111 13.41 0.46 -7.91
C GLU A 111 12.39 1.16 -7.01
N PHE A 112 12.55 1.02 -5.69
CA PHE A 112 11.72 1.73 -4.73
C PHE A 112 12.00 3.24 -4.83
N PRO A 113 10.98 4.10 -5.01
CA PRO A 113 11.17 5.55 -5.07
C PRO A 113 11.53 6.10 -3.68
N GLU A 114 12.79 6.51 -3.48
CA GLU A 114 13.28 6.99 -2.17
C GLU A 114 12.40 8.09 -1.55
N ARG A 115 11.90 9.02 -2.37
CA ARG A 115 11.06 10.16 -1.93
C ARG A 115 9.71 9.73 -1.34
N LEU A 116 9.16 8.60 -1.78
CA LEU A 116 7.83 8.13 -1.37
C LEU A 116 7.75 7.93 0.16
N ARG A 117 8.84 7.45 0.77
CA ARG A 117 8.91 7.29 2.22
C ARG A 117 8.78 8.64 2.92
N GLU A 118 9.51 9.64 2.47
CA GLU A 118 9.53 10.98 3.06
C GLU A 118 8.18 11.68 2.91
N ASP A 119 7.58 11.57 1.72
CA ASP A 119 6.29 12.20 1.42
C ASP A 119 5.16 11.61 2.29
N ILE A 120 5.08 10.28 2.40
CA ILE A 120 4.11 9.63 3.29
C ILE A 120 4.34 10.02 4.76
N MET A 121 5.60 10.00 5.22
CA MET A 121 5.92 10.37 6.61
C MET A 121 5.51 11.82 6.93
N ARG A 122 5.74 12.75 6.00
CA ARG A 122 5.31 14.15 6.12
C ARG A 122 3.80 14.26 6.29
N HIS A 123 3.02 13.48 5.54
CA HIS A 123 1.56 13.44 5.71
C HIS A 123 1.15 12.90 7.07
N ILE A 124 1.74 11.80 7.53
CA ILE A 124 1.43 11.24 8.86
C ILE A 124 1.69 12.28 9.96
N ASP A 125 2.82 13.00 9.87
CA ASP A 125 3.19 14.04 10.83
C ASP A 125 2.23 15.23 10.83
N ASN A 126 1.77 15.67 9.65
CA ASN A 126 0.78 16.73 9.53
C ASN A 126 -0.56 16.35 10.17
N PHE A 127 -1.07 15.15 9.85
CA PHE A 127 -2.32 14.65 10.44
C PHE A 127 -2.24 14.48 11.95
N GLU A 128 -1.10 14.04 12.49
CA GLU A 128 -0.94 13.95 13.95
C GLU A 128 -0.95 15.33 14.63
N ARG A 129 -0.35 16.35 14.01
CA ARG A 129 -0.38 17.72 14.56
C ARG A 129 -1.81 18.26 14.58
N GLU A 130 -2.59 18.02 13.53
CA GLU A 130 -3.98 18.45 13.44
C GLU A 130 -4.85 17.89 14.56
N ILE A 131 -4.66 16.63 14.96
CA ILE A 131 -5.49 16.02 16.02
C ILE A 131 -5.07 16.39 17.44
N LYS A 132 -3.85 16.92 17.62
CA LYS A 132 -3.33 17.36 18.92
C LYS A 132 -3.58 18.85 19.20
N THR A 133 -4.06 19.59 18.21
CA THR A 133 -4.35 21.03 18.29
C THR A 133 -5.82 21.24 18.61
#